data_AF-A0ABC9WTP3-F1
#
_entry.id   AF-A0ABC9WTP3-F1
#
_cell.length_a   1.000
_cell.length_b   1.000
_cell.length_c   1.000
_cell.angle_alpha   90.00
_cell.angle_beta   90.00
_cell.angle_gamma   90.00
#
_symmetry.space_group_name_H-M   'P 1'
#
loop_
_entity.id
_entity.type
_entity.pdbx_description
1 polymer ?
#
loop_
_entity_poly.entity_id
_entity_poly.type
_entity_poly.pdbx_seq_one_letter_code
_entity_poly.pdbx_strand_id
1 'polypeptide(L)'
;MARELRSCRDAAFQTREIPVDWRLANMTLIYKEGQKEAPGNCRPVSLTSVPGKVMEQIISSAITWHKQDNQVIRPRQHGFMKGRSCLTNLISFYDKVTCLVDERKAVDIVYLDFTKAFDTISHSILLENLGAYGLDGSMLRWVKKLAGWLGPKSCGEWS
;
A
#
# COMPACT_ATOMS: atom_id res chain seq x y z
N MET A 1 21.20 15.65 11.71
CA MET A 1 20.06 14.75 11.39
C MET A 1 20.26 13.96 10.09
N ALA A 2 20.52 14.60 8.94
CA ALA A 2 20.66 13.89 7.65
C ALA A 2 21.86 12.92 7.54
N ARG A 3 22.92 13.11 8.33
CA ARG A 3 24.11 12.22 8.35
C ARG A 3 23.83 10.91 9.11
N GLU A 4 23.14 11.00 10.25
CA GLU A 4 22.70 9.87 11.06
C GLU A 4 21.75 8.95 10.27
N LEU A 5 20.79 9.54 9.55
CA LEU A 5 19.84 8.78 8.72
C LEU A 5 20.54 8.04 7.56
N ARG A 6 21.57 8.64 6.96
CA ARG A 6 22.38 7.96 5.93
C ARG A 6 23.16 6.79 6.52
N SER A 7 23.82 7.00 7.65
CA SER A 7 24.56 5.95 8.35
C SER A 7 23.67 4.74 8.66
N CYS A 8 22.50 4.98 9.25
CA CYS A 8 21.58 3.89 9.59
C CYS A 8 21.02 3.19 8.35
N ARG A 9 20.73 3.94 7.28
CA ARG A 9 20.28 3.38 5.99
C ARG A 9 21.36 2.46 5.42
N ASP A 10 22.58 2.95 5.32
CA ASP A 10 23.69 2.23 4.69
C ASP A 10 24.02 0.97 5.52
N ALA A 11 23.99 1.06 6.86
CA ALA A 11 24.10 -0.08 7.75
C ALA A 11 22.96 -1.10 7.56
N ALA A 12 21.70 -0.67 7.41
CA ALA A 12 20.57 -1.56 7.16
C ALA A 12 20.70 -2.28 5.80
N PHE A 13 21.17 -1.59 4.75
CA PHE A 13 21.43 -2.22 3.45
C PHE A 13 22.60 -3.22 3.49
N GLN A 14 23.65 -2.93 4.26
CA GLN A 14 24.81 -3.82 4.42
C GLN A 14 24.47 -5.06 5.25
N THR A 15 23.82 -4.87 6.40
CA THR A 15 23.45 -5.97 7.32
C THR A 15 22.24 -6.76 6.84
N ARG A 16 21.41 -6.17 5.95
CA ARG A 16 20.09 -6.69 5.55
C ARG A 16 19.15 -6.89 6.75
N GLU A 17 19.40 -6.19 7.85
CA GLU A 17 18.60 -6.22 9.06
C GLU A 17 17.91 -4.88 9.31
N ILE A 18 16.72 -4.96 9.90
CA ILE A 18 15.92 -3.80 10.25
C ILE A 18 15.95 -3.69 11.76
N PRO A 19 16.42 -2.56 12.32
CA PRO A 19 16.36 -2.30 13.76
C PRO A 19 14.94 -2.53 14.29
N VAL A 20 14.84 -3.13 15.48
CA VAL A 20 13.54 -3.43 16.10
C VAL A 20 12.71 -2.15 16.26
N ASP A 21 13.35 -1.03 16.60
CA ASP A 21 12.71 0.29 16.76
C ASP A 21 12.07 0.81 15.47
N TRP A 22 12.45 0.29 14.30
CA TRP A 22 11.84 0.67 13.02
C TRP A 22 10.56 -0.11 12.74
N ARG A 23 10.36 -1.22 13.46
CA ARG A 23 9.17 -2.07 13.37
C ARG A 23 8.14 -1.74 14.43
N LEU A 24 8.52 -1.03 15.48
CA LEU A 24 7.60 -0.55 16.49
C LEU A 24 6.80 0.64 15.95
N ALA A 25 5.49 0.60 16.15
CA ALA A 25 4.60 1.68 15.78
C ALA A 25 3.66 2.00 16.94
N ASN A 26 3.47 3.28 17.21
CA ASN A 26 2.44 3.72 18.15
C ASN A 26 1.10 3.75 17.43
N MET A 27 0.09 3.03 17.94
CA MET A 27 -1.21 2.96 17.28
C MET A 27 -2.12 4.07 17.81
N THR A 28 -2.60 4.93 16.92
CA THR A 28 -3.59 5.96 17.24
C THR A 28 -4.89 5.65 16.49
N LEU A 29 -6.02 5.69 17.17
CA LEU A 29 -7.32 5.54 16.53
C LEU A 29 -7.77 6.89 15.96
N ILE A 30 -8.00 6.93 14.64
CA ILE A 30 -8.62 8.08 13.98
C ILE A 30 -10.09 7.76 13.76
N TYR A 31 -10.95 8.55 14.40
CA TYR A 31 -12.40 8.45 14.21
C TYR A 31 -12.80 8.88 12.80
N LYS A 32 -13.63 8.06 12.13
CA LYS A 32 -14.09 8.32 10.76
C LYS A 32 -15.51 8.92 10.75
N GLU A 33 -16.52 8.19 11.23
CA GLU A 33 -17.93 8.62 11.27
C GLU A 33 -18.78 7.64 12.13
N GLY A 34 -19.96 8.04 12.64
CA GLY A 34 -20.89 7.21 13.44
C GLY A 34 -20.89 7.42 14.97
N GLN A 35 -21.12 6.37 15.76
CA GLN A 35 -20.96 6.42 17.23
C GLN A 35 -19.49 6.17 17.58
N LYS A 36 -18.90 7.02 18.43
CA LYS A 36 -17.48 6.96 18.84
C LYS A 36 -17.07 5.67 19.54
N GLU A 37 -18.04 4.95 20.10
CA GLU A 37 -17.81 3.77 20.95
C GLU A 37 -17.83 2.46 20.17
N ALA A 38 -18.24 2.48 18.90
CA ALA A 38 -18.24 1.29 18.06
C ALA A 38 -16.85 1.04 17.46
N PRO A 39 -16.21 -0.12 17.70
CA PRO A 39 -14.85 -0.40 17.24
C PRO A 39 -14.69 -0.40 15.71
N GLY A 40 -15.79 -0.55 14.95
CA GLY A 40 -15.79 -0.48 13.49
C GLY A 40 -15.68 0.93 12.89
N ASN A 41 -15.85 1.99 13.70
CA ASN A 41 -15.92 3.38 13.24
C ASN A 41 -14.58 4.13 13.32
N CYS A 42 -13.56 3.48 13.89
CA CYS A 42 -12.22 4.03 14.03
C CYS A 42 -11.25 3.32 13.09
N ARG A 43 -10.34 4.08 12.49
CA ARG A 43 -9.23 3.55 11.70
C ARG A 43 -7.97 3.57 12.55
N PRO A 44 -7.35 2.42 12.85
CA PRO A 44 -6.05 2.41 13.49
C PRO A 44 -5.00 2.96 12.52
N VAL A 45 -4.22 3.94 12.97
CA VAL A 45 -3.07 4.47 12.24
C VAL A 45 -1.81 4.19 13.04
N SER A 46 -0.88 3.48 12.41
CA SER A 46 0.42 3.13 12.97
C SER A 46 1.43 4.25 12.71
N LEU A 47 1.86 4.93 13.78
CA LEU A 47 2.94 5.90 13.73
C LEU A 47 4.29 5.19 13.88
N THR A 48 4.90 4.87 12.74
CA THR A 48 6.26 4.32 12.66
C THR A 48 7.32 5.39 12.91
N SER A 49 8.51 4.98 13.34
CA SER A 49 9.65 5.88 13.54
C SER A 49 10.04 6.61 12.24
N VAL A 50 10.61 7.81 12.36
CA VAL A 50 11.04 8.62 11.20
C VAL A 50 11.99 7.84 10.27
N PRO A 51 13.02 7.11 10.77
CA PRO A 51 13.85 6.27 9.93
C PRO A 51 13.08 5.13 9.24
N GLY A 52 12.13 4.49 9.94
CA GLY A 52 11.24 3.46 9.37
C GLY A 52 10.41 4.00 8.19
N LYS A 53 9.77 5.17 8.36
CA LYS A 53 9.04 5.86 7.29
C LYS A 53 9.93 6.18 6.09
N VAL A 54 11.16 6.63 6.32
CA VAL A 54 12.10 6.92 5.23
C VAL A 54 12.42 5.64 4.45
N MET A 55 12.64 4.52 5.12
CA MET A 55 12.89 3.23 4.47
C MET A 55 11.67 2.71 3.71
N GLU A 56 10.48 2.79 4.30
CA GLU A 56 9.21 2.46 3.64
C GLU A 56 9.03 3.27 2.36
N GLN A 57 9.34 4.58 2.38
CA GLN A 57 9.26 5.45 1.21
C GLN A 57 10.27 5.06 0.12
N ILE A 58 11.51 4.73 0.49
CA ILE A 58 12.53 4.25 -0.45
C ILE A 58 12.06 2.96 -1.14
N ILE A 59 11.57 2.00 -0.36
CA ILE A 59 11.09 0.71 -0.87
C ILE A 59 9.84 0.90 -1.72
N SER A 60 8.87 1.69 -1.27
CA SER A 60 7.67 2.02 -2.02
C SER A 60 7.99 2.70 -3.36
N SER A 61 8.97 3.59 -3.38
CA SER A 61 9.44 4.24 -4.61
C SER A 61 10.04 3.24 -5.60
N ALA A 62 10.87 2.31 -5.12
CA ALA A 62 11.45 1.25 -5.96
C ALA A 62 10.38 0.31 -6.54
N ILE A 63 9.37 -0.08 -5.74
CA ILE A 63 8.24 -0.88 -6.22
C ILE A 63 7.43 -0.11 -7.27
N THR A 64 7.19 1.18 -7.02
CA THR A 64 6.41 2.03 -7.94
C THR A 64 7.13 2.19 -9.28
N TRP A 65 8.45 2.37 -9.25
CA TRP A 65 9.28 2.37 -10.46
C TRP A 65 9.15 1.06 -11.24
N HIS A 66 9.34 -0.07 -10.56
CA HIS A 66 9.22 -1.41 -11.15
C HIS A 66 7.84 -1.65 -11.79
N LYS A 67 6.77 -1.17 -11.15
CA LYS A 67 5.40 -1.27 -11.67
C LYS A 67 5.19 -0.46 -12.95
N GLN A 68 5.83 0.70 -13.08
CA GLN A 68 5.72 1.57 -14.25
C GLN A 68 6.47 0.98 -15.45
N ASP A 69 7.68 0.47 -15.21
CA ASP A 69 8.55 -0.09 -16.25
C ASP A 69 7.94 -1.37 -16.86
N ASN A 70 7.40 -2.25 -16.00
CA ASN A 70 6.88 -3.54 -16.43
C ASN A 70 5.38 -3.56 -16.80
N GLN A 71 4.72 -2.40 -16.88
CA GLN A 71 3.28 -2.27 -17.21
C GLN A 71 2.36 -3.20 -16.39
N VAL A 72 2.75 -3.49 -15.14
CA VAL A 72 2.04 -4.43 -14.24
C VAL A 72 0.61 -3.97 -13.96
N ILE A 73 0.39 -2.65 -13.94
CA ILE A 73 -0.89 -2.05 -13.61
C ILE A 73 -1.64 -1.67 -14.88
N ARG A 74 -2.91 -2.06 -14.96
CA ARG A 74 -3.77 -1.73 -16.10
C ARG A 74 -3.88 -0.21 -16.32
N PRO A 75 -3.90 0.27 -17.57
CA PRO A 75 -4.02 1.69 -17.87
C PRO A 75 -5.29 2.37 -17.34
N ARG A 76 -6.33 1.62 -16.98
CA ARG A 76 -7.58 2.16 -16.39
C ARG A 76 -7.50 2.38 -14.87
N GLN A 77 -6.47 1.90 -14.18
CA GLN A 77 -6.32 2.10 -12.74
C GLN A 77 -5.96 3.56 -12.45
N HIS A 78 -6.80 4.28 -11.71
CA HIS A 78 -6.52 5.68 -11.34
C HIS A 78 -6.06 5.85 -9.90
N GLY A 79 -6.55 5.01 -8.98
CA GLY A 79 -6.17 5.07 -7.57
C GLY A 79 -4.69 4.75 -7.37
N PHE A 80 -4.01 5.55 -6.55
CA PHE A 80 -2.59 5.41 -6.19
C PHE A 80 -1.61 5.48 -7.37
N MET A 81 -2.02 6.06 -8.51
CA MET A 81 -1.17 6.22 -9.68
C MET A 81 -0.69 7.66 -9.83
N LYS A 82 0.62 7.84 -10.05
CA LYS A 82 1.22 9.16 -10.31
C LYS A 82 0.61 9.77 -11.57
N GLY A 83 0.21 11.04 -11.49
CA GLY A 83 -0.39 11.77 -12.61
C GLY A 83 -1.86 11.41 -12.90
N ARG A 84 -2.52 10.63 -12.03
CA ARG A 84 -3.94 10.29 -12.14
C ARG A 84 -4.69 10.75 -10.90
N SER A 85 -5.95 11.12 -11.07
CA SER A 85 -6.84 11.62 -10.03
C SER A 85 -8.26 11.08 -10.19
N CYS A 86 -9.10 11.31 -9.19
CA CYS A 86 -10.53 11.00 -9.26
C CYS A 86 -11.21 11.71 -10.44
N LEU A 87 -10.78 12.94 -10.75
CA LEU A 87 -11.30 13.70 -11.88
C LEU A 87 -10.93 13.05 -13.21
N THR A 88 -9.67 12.65 -13.41
CA THR A 88 -9.26 11.96 -14.65
C THR A 88 -9.98 10.63 -14.83
N ASN A 89 -10.26 9.92 -13.73
CA ASN A 89 -11.05 8.69 -13.75
C ASN A 89 -12.49 8.96 -14.22
N LEU A 90 -13.10 10.02 -13.67
CA LEU A 90 -14.46 10.42 -14.01
C LEU A 90 -14.57 10.84 -15.47
N ILE A 91 -13.62 11.64 -15.97
CA ILE A 91 -13.56 12.05 -17.38
C ILE A 91 -13.43 10.82 -18.28
N SER A 92 -12.48 9.92 -18.00
CA SER A 92 -12.28 8.70 -18.80
C SER A 92 -13.51 7.77 -18.79
N PHE A 93 -14.24 7.74 -17.67
CA PHE A 93 -15.48 7.00 -17.55
C PHE A 93 -16.60 7.62 -18.40
N TYR A 94 -16.84 8.93 -18.26
CA TYR A 94 -17.88 9.63 -19.01
C TYR A 94 -17.63 9.60 -20.51
N ASP A 95 -16.39 9.81 -20.95
CA ASP A 95 -16.00 9.71 -22.36
C ASP A 95 -16.47 8.37 -22.96
N LYS A 96 -16.18 7.27 -22.25
CA LYS A 96 -16.60 5.93 -22.68
C LYS A 96 -18.12 5.73 -22.67
N VAL A 97 -18.82 6.25 -21.66
CA VAL A 97 -20.28 6.14 -21.57
C VAL A 97 -20.94 6.93 -22.70
N THR A 98 -20.50 8.17 -22.94
CA THR A 98 -21.03 9.04 -24.00
C THR A 98 -20.86 8.39 -25.37
N CYS A 99 -19.69 7.83 -25.69
CA CYS A 99 -19.51 7.12 -26.96
C CYS A 99 -20.49 5.95 -27.15
N LEU A 100 -20.75 5.17 -26.10
CA LEU A 100 -21.69 4.04 -26.18
C LEU A 100 -23.14 4.53 -26.36
N VAL A 101 -23.50 5.63 -25.71
CA VAL A 101 -24.82 6.26 -25.85
C VAL A 101 -25.01 6.83 -27.26
N ASP A 102 -23.98 7.47 -27.82
CA ASP A 102 -24.00 7.98 -29.20
C ASP A 102 -24.18 6.84 -30.22
N GLU A 103 -23.60 5.68 -29.95
CA GLU A 103 -23.79 4.44 -30.72
C GLU A 103 -25.15 3.75 -30.47
N ARG A 104 -26.03 4.36 -29.65
CA ARG A 104 -27.35 3.83 -29.23
C ARG A 104 -27.26 2.47 -28.53
N LYS A 105 -26.16 2.18 -27.84
CA LYS A 105 -25.99 0.97 -27.03
C LYS A 105 -26.51 1.20 -25.62
N ALA A 106 -27.13 0.17 -25.04
CA ALA A 106 -27.49 0.17 -23.62
C ALA A 106 -26.20 0.12 -22.76
N VAL A 107 -26.20 0.87 -21.67
CA VAL A 107 -25.07 0.94 -20.73
C VAL A 107 -25.57 0.67 -19.32
N ASP A 108 -25.07 -0.43 -18.73
CA ASP A 108 -25.29 -0.77 -17.32
C ASP A 108 -23.98 -0.60 -16.55
N ILE A 109 -24.06 -0.05 -15.33
CA ILE A 109 -22.90 0.25 -14.49
C ILE A 109 -23.03 -0.50 -13.16
N VAL A 110 -22.01 -1.28 -12.82
CA VAL A 110 -21.93 -2.01 -11.55
C VAL A 110 -20.79 -1.42 -10.72
N TYR A 111 -21.13 -0.93 -9.52
CA TYR A 111 -20.16 -0.47 -8.54
C TYR A 111 -19.85 -1.58 -7.55
N LEU A 112 -18.56 -1.82 -7.32
CA LEU A 112 -18.05 -2.82 -6.37
C LEU A 112 -17.15 -2.12 -5.35
N ASP A 113 -17.32 -2.44 -4.07
CA ASP A 113 -16.47 -1.98 -2.98
C ASP A 113 -16.07 -3.14 -2.08
N PHE A 114 -14.84 -3.10 -1.57
CA PHE A 114 -14.30 -4.13 -0.68
C PHE A 114 -14.34 -3.64 0.76
N THR A 115 -15.07 -4.36 1.61
CA THR A 115 -15.05 -4.11 3.06
C THR A 115 -13.64 -4.38 3.61
N LYS A 116 -13.06 -3.41 4.31
CA LYS A 116 -11.74 -3.53 4.97
C LYS A 116 -10.66 -4.12 4.05
N ALA A 117 -10.53 -3.56 2.84
CA ALA A 117 -9.67 -4.10 1.79
C ALA A 117 -8.22 -4.37 2.25
N PHE A 118 -7.61 -3.48 3.05
CA PHE A 118 -6.23 -3.68 3.53
C PHE A 118 -6.11 -4.77 4.59
N ASP A 119 -7.13 -4.94 5.44
CA ASP A 119 -7.13 -5.94 6.52
C ASP A 119 -7.42 -7.35 5.98
N THR A 120 -8.08 -7.44 4.82
CA THR A 120 -8.54 -8.70 4.22
C THR A 120 -7.49 -9.35 3.29
N ILE A 121 -6.42 -8.63 2.93
CA ILE A 121 -5.42 -9.15 1.99
C ILE A 121 -4.51 -10.17 2.69
N SER A 122 -4.49 -11.40 2.15
CA SER A 122 -3.54 -12.42 2.59
C SER A 122 -2.10 -12.03 2.23
N HIS A 123 -1.23 -12.01 3.24
CA HIS A 123 0.18 -11.67 3.09
C HIS A 123 0.94 -12.66 2.20
N SER A 124 0.57 -13.95 2.22
CA SER A 124 1.22 -14.96 1.36
C SER A 124 0.90 -14.72 -0.12
N ILE A 125 -0.37 -14.50 -0.43
CA ILE A 125 -0.84 -14.22 -1.80
C ILE A 125 -0.22 -12.92 -2.32
N LEU A 126 -0.12 -11.89 -1.46
CA LEU A 126 0.52 -10.63 -1.83
C LEU A 126 2.00 -10.83 -2.19
N LEU A 127 2.76 -11.58 -1.40
CA LEU A 127 4.17 -11.86 -1.68
C LEU A 127 4.35 -12.70 -2.96
N GLU A 128 3.51 -13.70 -3.17
CA GLU A 128 3.52 -14.53 -4.38
C GLU A 128 3.24 -13.68 -5.62
N ASN A 129 2.20 -12.84 -5.59
CA ASN A 129 1.89 -11.92 -6.67
C ASN A 129 3.04 -10.95 -6.96
N LEU A 130 3.66 -10.38 -5.93
CA LEU A 130 4.82 -9.50 -6.11
C LEU A 130 5.99 -10.23 -6.77
N GLY A 131 6.25 -11.49 -6.40
CA GLY A 131 7.24 -12.34 -7.07
C GLY A 131 6.90 -12.63 -8.53
N ALA A 132 5.63 -12.93 -8.82
CA ALA A 132 5.15 -13.16 -10.18
C ALA A 132 5.26 -11.92 -11.08
N TYR A 133 5.16 -10.71 -10.50
CA TYR A 133 5.40 -9.45 -11.19
C TYR A 133 6.87 -9.07 -11.34
N GLY A 134 7.80 -9.96 -10.99
CA GLY A 134 9.23 -9.80 -11.24
C GLY A 134 9.99 -9.02 -10.17
N LEU A 135 9.42 -8.83 -8.96
CA LEU A 135 10.21 -8.31 -7.84
C LEU A 135 11.21 -9.37 -7.38
N ASP A 136 12.47 -8.97 -7.17
CA ASP A 136 13.52 -9.88 -6.76
C ASP A 136 13.33 -10.37 -5.31
N GLY A 137 13.91 -11.53 -5.00
CA GLY A 137 13.81 -12.14 -3.67
C GLY A 137 14.37 -11.28 -2.54
N SER A 138 15.28 -10.34 -2.81
CA SER A 138 15.79 -9.41 -1.80
C SER A 138 14.72 -8.37 -1.46
N MET A 139 14.06 -7.80 -2.47
CA MET A 139 12.98 -6.84 -2.28
C MET A 139 11.78 -7.46 -1.56
N LEU A 140 11.39 -8.68 -1.93
CA LEU A 140 10.32 -9.42 -1.23
C LEU A 140 10.66 -9.65 0.25
N ARG A 141 11.94 -9.95 0.55
CA ARG A 141 12.42 -10.11 1.92
C ARG A 141 12.35 -8.79 2.70
N TRP A 142 12.69 -7.67 2.07
CA TRP A 142 12.56 -6.33 2.66
C TRP A 142 11.11 -6.00 2.98
N VAL A 143 10.18 -6.21 2.05
CA VAL A 143 8.74 -6.03 2.28
C VAL A 143 8.26 -6.90 3.44
N LYS A 144 8.64 -8.18 3.46
CA LYS A 144 8.27 -9.11 4.53
C LYS A 144 8.81 -8.69 5.90
N LYS A 145 10.04 -8.17 5.97
CA LYS A 145 10.65 -7.71 7.23
C LYS A 145 10.07 -6.39 7.73
N LEU A 146 9.86 -5.42 6.85
CA LEU A 146 9.26 -4.12 7.22
C LEU A 146 7.82 -4.26 7.68
N ALA A 147 7.03 -5.09 6.99
CA ALA A 147 5.65 -5.35 7.38
C ALA A 147 5.51 -6.16 8.68
N GLY A 148 6.63 -6.55 9.32
CA GLY A 148 6.62 -7.27 10.58
C GLY A 148 6.25 -8.75 10.47
N TRP A 149 6.07 -9.29 9.26
CA TRP A 149 5.65 -10.68 9.00
C TRP A 149 6.70 -11.76 9.33
N LEU A 150 7.79 -11.38 10.01
CA LEU A 150 8.88 -12.26 10.46
C LEU A 150 9.19 -12.12 11.97
N GLY A 151 8.36 -11.44 12.76
CA GLY A 151 8.54 -11.36 14.22
C GLY A 151 7.67 -12.34 15.01
N PRO A 152 8.05 -12.71 16.24
CA PRO A 152 7.08 -13.26 17.18
C PRO A 152 5.94 -12.25 17.34
N LYS A 153 4.70 -12.72 17.25
CA LYS A 153 3.51 -11.91 17.52
C LYS A 153 3.65 -11.37 18.94
N SER A 154 3.92 -10.07 19.08
CA SER A 154 3.81 -9.42 20.38
C SER A 154 2.34 -9.45 20.78
N CYS A 155 2.06 -9.96 21.98
CA CYS A 155 0.74 -10.08 22.57
C CYS A 155 -0.11 -8.82 22.35
N GLY A 156 -1.19 -8.93 21.57
CA GLY A 156 -2.13 -7.82 21.34
C GLY A 156 -2.74 -7.67 19.94
N GLU A 157 -2.54 -8.61 19.01
CA GLU A 157 -3.19 -8.56 17.69
C GLU A 157 -4.65 -9.06 17.77
N TRP A 158 -5.60 -8.15 17.58
CA TRP A 158 -7.02 -8.46 17.48
C TRP A 158 -7.34 -9.13 16.14
N SER A 159 -8.19 -10.15 16.21
CA SER A 159 -8.86 -10.81 15.07
C SER A 159 -9.96 -9.94 14.48
#